data_AF-A0A841DZJ5-F1
#
_entry.id   AF-A0A841DZJ5-F1
#
_cell.length_a   1.000
_cell.length_b   1.000
_cell.length_c   1.000
_cell.angle_alpha   90.00
_cell.angle_beta   90.00
_cell.angle_gamma   90.00
#
_symmetry.space_group_name_H-M   'P 1'
#
loop_
_entity.id
_entity.type
_entity.pdbx_description
1 polymer ?
#
loop_
_entity_poly.entity_id
_entity_poly.type
_entity_poly.pdbx_seq_one_letter_code
_entity_poly.pdbx_strand_id
1 'polypeptide(L)'
;MTTEGSSRWNAYFWESGECLRNKLGIKNERELEKAEYRLRAMRQAQLDRGEVEIPRTFDQAHLRAIHRHLLQDVYDWAGEFRDVGMDKDEKKSFAYPYRIGELLDVVESRVRETRDWSTTPRWAFVSNMAGIYSHLNFAHPFREGNGAAGKAFLAQLAERTRFRLDFDRVDKAEWNAASNAARPDDPLAVIISEREMYDVFGKLTVDREPAAAADPDLANVIRLQTTAYTRPDGSPLTGTVQPDATTARPAQQGPASDVNSERGS
;
A
#
# COMPACT_ATOMS: atom_id res chain seq x y z
N MET A 1 19.03 -22.26 12.71
CA MET A 1 17.56 -22.15 12.64
C MET A 1 16.95 -23.43 13.22
N THR A 2 15.98 -23.33 14.12
CA THR A 2 15.23 -24.50 14.63
C THR A 2 14.39 -25.12 13.51
N THR A 3 14.05 -26.41 13.64
CA THR A 3 13.22 -27.16 12.66
C THR A 3 11.87 -26.47 12.40
N GLU A 4 11.31 -25.85 13.44
CA GLU A 4 10.06 -25.10 13.38
C GLU A 4 10.20 -23.74 12.67
N GLY A 5 11.29 -23.00 12.91
CA GLY A 5 11.58 -21.76 12.20
C GLY A 5 11.84 -21.98 10.71
N SER A 6 12.50 -23.09 10.36
CA SER A 6 12.72 -23.51 8.97
C SER A 6 11.40 -23.89 8.27
N SER A 7 10.49 -24.57 8.98
CA SER A 7 9.16 -24.91 8.44
C SER A 7 8.30 -23.67 8.19
N ARG A 8 8.28 -22.71 9.13
CA ARG A 8 7.54 -21.43 8.96
C ARG A 8 8.13 -20.57 7.84
N TRP A 9 9.45 -20.55 7.69
CA TRP A 9 10.11 -19.89 6.57
C TRP A 9 9.66 -20.46 5.22
N ASN A 10 9.69 -21.78 5.09
CA ASN A 10 9.31 -22.47 3.85
C ASN A 10 7.81 -22.32 3.51
N ALA A 11 6.95 -22.05 4.50
CA ALA A 11 5.52 -21.82 4.29
C ALA A 11 5.23 -20.58 3.41
N TYR A 12 6.17 -19.63 3.33
CA TYR A 12 6.06 -18.47 2.45
C TYR A 12 6.27 -18.80 0.96
N PHE A 13 6.70 -20.01 0.62
CA PHE A 13 7.06 -20.38 -0.75
C PHE A 13 6.13 -21.47 -1.31
N TRP A 14 6.06 -21.56 -2.65
CA TRP A 14 5.42 -22.69 -3.32
C TRP A 14 6.21 -23.99 -3.10
N GLU A 15 7.52 -23.89 -3.33
CA GLU A 15 8.53 -24.93 -3.17
C GLU A 15 9.71 -24.24 -2.46
N SER A 16 10.36 -24.92 -1.52
CA SER A 16 11.31 -24.31 -0.58
C SER A 16 12.38 -23.49 -1.30
N GLY A 17 12.29 -22.16 -1.18
CA GLY A 17 13.32 -21.22 -1.64
C GLY A 17 13.23 -20.74 -3.08
N GLU A 18 12.20 -21.08 -3.86
CA GLU A 18 12.13 -20.69 -5.28
C GLU A 18 11.30 -19.42 -5.54
N CYS A 19 10.05 -19.38 -5.06
CA CYS A 19 9.14 -18.29 -5.35
C CYS A 19 8.11 -18.13 -4.23
N LEU A 20 7.84 -16.90 -3.82
CA LEU A 20 6.87 -16.59 -2.80
C LEU A 20 5.47 -17.06 -3.24
N ARG A 21 4.78 -17.74 -2.32
CA ARG A 21 3.38 -18.14 -2.51
C ARG A 21 2.53 -16.90 -2.67
N ASN A 22 1.74 -16.85 -3.73
CA ASN A 22 0.96 -15.68 -4.14
C ASN A 22 -0.41 -16.09 -4.70
N LYS A 23 -1.36 -15.17 -4.65
CA LYS A 23 -2.75 -15.35 -5.12
C LYS A 23 -2.87 -15.54 -6.63
N LEU A 24 -1.82 -15.21 -7.38
CA LEU A 24 -1.78 -15.29 -8.84
C LEU A 24 -1.38 -16.68 -9.34
N GLY A 25 -0.96 -17.59 -8.45
CA GLY A 25 -0.47 -18.92 -8.83
C GLY A 25 0.87 -18.91 -9.57
N ILE A 26 1.60 -17.78 -9.57
CA ILE A 26 2.86 -17.63 -10.29
C ILE A 26 3.97 -18.35 -9.52
N LYS A 27 4.72 -19.23 -10.19
CA LYS A 27 5.85 -19.95 -9.60
C LYS A 27 7.22 -19.46 -10.05
N ASN A 28 7.28 -18.62 -11.08
CA ASN A 28 8.52 -18.00 -11.52
C ASN A 28 8.76 -16.67 -10.78
N GLU A 29 9.88 -16.55 -10.07
CA GLU A 29 10.21 -15.36 -9.26
C GLU A 29 10.23 -14.06 -10.08
N ARG A 30 10.82 -14.07 -11.28
CA ARG A 30 10.91 -12.88 -12.14
C ARG A 30 9.56 -12.45 -12.69
N GLU A 31 8.67 -13.41 -12.95
CA GLU A 31 7.29 -13.11 -13.35
C GLU A 31 6.49 -12.55 -12.17
N LEU A 32 6.69 -13.09 -10.97
CA LEU A 32 6.07 -12.59 -9.75
C LEU A 32 6.51 -11.16 -9.45
N GLU A 33 7.81 -10.86 -9.53
CA GLU A 33 8.35 -9.52 -9.31
C GLU A 33 7.68 -8.48 -10.23
N LYS A 34 7.51 -8.80 -11.51
CA LYS A 34 6.85 -7.92 -12.48
C LYS A 34 5.36 -7.76 -12.20
N ALA A 35 4.67 -8.83 -11.84
CA ALA A 35 3.25 -8.81 -11.52
C ALA A 35 2.99 -8.02 -10.23
N GLU A 36 3.77 -8.27 -9.18
CA GLU A 36 3.71 -7.55 -7.91
C GLU A 36 3.96 -6.06 -8.14
N TYR A 37 5.02 -5.69 -8.85
CA TYR A 37 5.34 -4.29 -9.12
C TYR A 37 4.15 -3.55 -9.77
N ARG A 38 3.52 -4.16 -10.78
CA ARG A 38 2.38 -3.55 -11.50
C ARG A 38 1.16 -3.39 -10.61
N LEU A 39 0.76 -4.45 -9.89
CA LEU A 39 -0.41 -4.41 -9.02
C LEU A 39 -0.19 -3.43 -7.86
N ARG A 40 0.98 -3.46 -7.23
CA ARG A 40 1.35 -2.53 -6.17
C ARG A 40 1.36 -1.09 -6.68
N ALA A 41 1.87 -0.82 -7.89
CA ALA A 41 1.87 0.53 -8.46
C ALA A 41 0.44 1.06 -8.67
N MET A 42 -0.51 0.22 -9.09
CA MET A 42 -1.93 0.59 -9.17
C MET A 42 -2.50 0.94 -7.80
N ARG A 43 -2.20 0.13 -6.77
CA ARG A 43 -2.63 0.38 -5.38
C ARG A 43 -2.00 1.62 -4.77
N GLN A 44 -0.72 1.87 -5.04
CA GLN A 44 -0.02 3.08 -4.64
C GLN A 44 -0.71 4.32 -5.27
N ALA A 45 -1.02 4.26 -6.56
CA ALA A 45 -1.70 5.37 -7.23
C ALA A 45 -3.11 5.65 -6.66
N GLN A 46 -3.86 4.62 -6.26
CA GLN A 46 -5.14 4.80 -5.54
C GLN A 46 -4.94 5.50 -4.19
N LEU A 47 -3.89 5.10 -3.44
CA LEU A 47 -3.55 5.70 -2.17
C LEU A 47 -3.13 7.17 -2.32
N ASP A 48 -2.30 7.48 -3.31
CA ASP A 48 -1.81 8.83 -3.60
C ASP A 48 -2.93 9.77 -4.05
N ARG A 49 -3.95 9.24 -4.76
CA ARG A 49 -5.15 9.99 -5.16
C ARG A 49 -6.19 10.12 -4.04
N GLY A 50 -5.98 9.48 -2.88
CA GLY A 50 -6.93 9.51 -1.77
C GLY A 50 -8.23 8.75 -2.04
N GLU A 51 -8.21 7.78 -2.97
CA GLU A 51 -9.39 6.96 -3.32
C GLU A 51 -9.71 5.90 -2.26
N VAL A 52 -8.84 5.75 -1.26
CA VAL A 52 -8.92 4.72 -0.23
C VAL A 52 -8.77 5.39 1.12
N GLU A 53 -9.74 5.15 1.99
CA GLU A 53 -9.73 5.68 3.34
C GLU A 53 -8.96 4.73 4.26
N ILE A 54 -7.71 5.09 4.54
CA ILE A 54 -6.90 4.46 5.59
C ILE A 54 -6.78 5.46 6.74
N PRO A 55 -7.28 5.14 7.95
CA PRO A 55 -7.12 6.01 9.10
C PRO A 55 -5.65 6.29 9.40
N ARG A 56 -5.29 7.57 9.41
CA ARG A 56 -3.91 8.05 9.61
C ARG A 56 -3.59 8.12 11.11
N THR A 57 -3.68 6.98 11.80
CA THR A 57 -3.44 6.88 13.24
C THR A 57 -1.94 6.89 13.56
N PHE A 58 -1.08 6.55 12.59
CA PHE A 58 0.38 6.48 12.73
C PHE A 58 0.88 5.52 13.82
N ASP A 59 0.08 4.50 14.09
CA ASP A 59 0.40 3.35 14.92
C ASP A 59 0.71 2.12 14.04
N GLN A 60 0.85 0.96 14.69
CA GLN A 60 1.06 -0.32 14.01
C GLN A 60 -0.11 -0.71 13.09
N ALA A 61 -1.35 -0.36 13.44
CA ALA A 61 -2.53 -0.68 12.64
C ALA A 61 -2.53 0.12 11.34
N HIS A 62 -2.10 1.38 11.37
CA HIS A 62 -1.92 2.20 10.19
C HIS A 62 -0.92 1.56 9.21
N LEU A 63 0.26 1.16 9.71
CA LEU A 63 1.30 0.55 8.89
C LEU A 63 0.81 -0.77 8.26
N ARG A 64 0.10 -1.61 9.02
CA ARG A 64 -0.52 -2.84 8.53
C ARG A 64 -1.58 -2.58 7.45
N ALA A 65 -2.41 -1.56 7.62
CA ALA A 65 -3.44 -1.19 6.66
C ALA A 65 -2.84 -0.71 5.33
N ILE A 66 -1.80 0.13 5.38
CA ILE A 66 -1.04 0.54 4.19
C ILE A 66 -0.48 -0.69 3.48
N HIS A 67 0.23 -1.56 4.21
CA HIS A 67 0.84 -2.74 3.62
C HIS A 67 -0.20 -3.68 3.01
N ARG A 68 -1.32 -3.91 3.71
CA ARG A 68 -2.45 -4.69 3.19
C ARG A 68 -2.93 -4.12 1.88
N HIS A 69 -3.25 -2.83 1.84
CA HIS A 69 -3.76 -2.17 0.63
C HIS A 69 -2.80 -2.33 -0.56
N LEU A 70 -1.50 -2.15 -0.33
CA LEU A 70 -0.47 -2.21 -1.37
C LEU A 70 -0.27 -3.61 -1.96
N LEU A 71 -0.49 -4.67 -1.18
CA LEU A 71 -0.10 -6.04 -1.57
C LEU A 71 -1.25 -7.07 -1.52
N GLN A 72 -2.48 -6.65 -1.20
CA GLN A 72 -3.64 -7.53 -1.05
C GLN A 72 -3.96 -8.38 -2.29
N ASP A 73 -3.62 -7.92 -3.50
CA ASP A 73 -3.89 -8.67 -4.73
C ASP A 73 -2.83 -9.76 -4.99
N VAL A 74 -1.69 -9.70 -4.29
CA VAL A 74 -0.54 -10.59 -4.53
C VAL A 74 -0.40 -11.62 -3.42
N TYR A 75 -0.55 -11.22 -2.16
CA TYR A 75 -0.23 -12.08 -1.01
C TYR A 75 -1.40 -12.24 -0.05
N ASP A 76 -1.58 -13.45 0.48
CA ASP A 76 -2.57 -13.74 1.53
C ASP A 76 -2.20 -13.10 2.88
N TRP A 77 -0.90 -13.00 3.16
CA TRP A 77 -0.36 -12.40 4.38
C TRP A 77 -0.25 -10.87 4.32
N ALA A 78 -0.86 -10.21 3.32
CA ALA A 78 -0.79 -8.75 3.19
C ALA A 78 -1.38 -8.04 4.42
N GLY A 79 -0.51 -7.35 5.15
CA GLY A 79 -0.84 -6.62 6.39
C GLY A 79 -0.48 -7.39 7.66
N GLU A 80 0.10 -8.59 7.52
CA GLU A 80 0.56 -9.40 8.63
C GLU A 80 2.06 -9.24 8.86
N PHE A 81 2.43 -8.96 10.12
CA PHE A 81 3.84 -8.95 10.49
C PHE A 81 4.44 -10.34 10.40
N ARG A 82 5.69 -10.39 9.98
CA ARG A 82 6.46 -11.64 9.92
C ARG A 82 6.68 -12.19 11.32
N ASP A 83 6.76 -13.50 11.37
CA ASP A 83 7.03 -14.33 12.52
C ASP A 83 8.37 -15.08 12.42
N VAL A 84 9.08 -14.89 11.30
CA VAL A 84 10.38 -15.50 11.00
C VAL A 84 11.49 -14.44 10.93
N GLY A 85 12.70 -14.83 11.35
CA GLY A 85 13.89 -13.99 11.21
C GLY A 85 14.21 -13.73 9.74
N MET A 86 14.79 -12.56 9.46
CA MET A 86 15.23 -12.19 8.12
C MET A 86 16.59 -11.51 8.18
N ASP A 87 17.42 -11.86 7.20
CA ASP A 87 18.72 -11.25 6.98
C ASP A 87 18.68 -10.47 5.67
N LYS A 88 19.40 -9.33 5.62
CA LYS A 88 19.55 -8.61 4.35
C LYS A 88 20.65 -9.21 3.48
N ASP A 89 21.74 -9.62 4.13
CA ASP A 89 22.95 -10.24 3.58
C ASP A 89 23.58 -11.13 4.68
N GLU A 90 24.60 -11.92 4.34
CA GLU A 90 25.32 -12.84 5.27
C GLU A 90 25.90 -12.19 6.55
N LYS A 91 25.86 -10.86 6.67
CA LYS A 91 26.56 -10.11 7.74
C LYS A 91 25.66 -9.24 8.63
N LYS A 92 24.41 -8.93 8.24
CA LYS A 92 23.53 -8.07 9.05
C LYS A 92 22.07 -8.51 8.99
N SER A 93 21.56 -8.93 10.14
CA SER A 93 20.17 -9.29 10.37
C SER A 93 19.28 -8.06 10.54
N PHE A 94 17.99 -8.21 10.22
CA PHE A 94 16.96 -7.32 10.73
C PHE A 94 16.59 -7.67 12.18
N ALA A 95 15.73 -6.87 12.80
CA ALA A 95 15.26 -7.15 14.15
C ALA A 95 14.62 -8.55 14.26
N TYR A 96 14.73 -9.18 15.43
CA TYR A 96 13.98 -10.41 15.66
C TYR A 96 12.46 -10.16 15.62
N PRO A 97 11.63 -11.11 15.14
CA PRO A 97 10.19 -10.92 15.01
C PRO A 97 9.50 -10.42 16.28
N TYR A 98 9.87 -10.96 17.45
CA TYR A 98 9.28 -10.57 18.73
C TYR A 98 9.61 -9.13 19.16
N ARG A 99 10.58 -8.47 18.50
CA ARG A 99 10.98 -7.06 18.75
C ARG A 99 10.29 -6.07 17.82
N ILE A 100 9.57 -6.57 16.80
CA ILE A 100 8.90 -5.70 15.82
C ILE A 100 7.96 -4.72 16.54
N GLY A 101 7.13 -5.20 17.47
CA GLY A 101 6.20 -4.35 18.22
C GLY A 101 6.91 -3.22 18.96
N GLU A 102 7.95 -3.54 19.74
CA GLU A 102 8.71 -2.56 20.51
C GLU A 102 9.35 -1.47 19.63
N LEU A 103 9.91 -1.83 18.48
CA LEU A 103 10.49 -0.86 17.55
C LEU A 103 9.41 0.03 16.90
N LEU A 104 8.23 -0.51 16.65
CA LEU A 104 7.10 0.27 16.12
C LEU A 104 6.47 1.17 17.21
N ASP A 105 6.54 0.78 18.49
CA ASP A 105 6.10 1.63 19.60
C ASP A 105 7.01 2.87 19.76
N VAL A 106 8.32 2.74 19.45
CA VAL A 106 9.23 3.89 19.35
C VAL A 106 8.82 4.83 18.23
N VAL A 107 8.43 4.28 17.07
CA VAL A 107 7.92 5.08 15.93
C VAL A 107 6.65 5.83 16.33
N GLU A 108 5.67 5.14 16.91
CA GLU A 108 4.41 5.75 17.35
C GLU A 108 4.67 6.85 18.40
N SER A 109 5.52 6.58 19.39
CA SER A 109 5.86 7.53 20.45
C SER A 109 6.49 8.79 19.87
N ARG A 110 7.46 8.64 18.95
CA ARG A 110 8.06 9.79 18.25
C ARG A 110 7.03 10.62 17.48
N VAL A 111 6.08 9.96 16.81
CA VAL A 111 5.01 10.67 16.08
C VAL A 111 4.11 11.46 17.04
N ARG A 112 3.74 10.85 18.17
CA ARG A 112 2.87 11.43 19.20
C ARG A 112 3.53 12.56 19.99
N GLU A 113 4.82 12.45 20.29
CA GLU A 113 5.59 13.42 21.07
C GLU A 113 5.95 14.67 20.28
N THR A 114 5.89 14.61 18.94
CA THR A 114 6.05 15.79 18.10
C THR A 114 4.83 16.70 18.24
N ARG A 115 5.00 17.78 19.01
CA ARG A 115 3.93 18.68 19.46
C ARG A 115 3.09 19.28 18.33
N ASP A 116 3.73 19.80 17.28
CA ASP A 116 3.04 20.38 16.13
C ASP A 116 3.81 20.17 14.82
N TRP A 117 3.33 19.21 14.03
CA TRP A 117 3.85 18.88 12.72
C TRP A 117 3.72 20.03 11.71
N SER A 118 2.70 20.88 11.84
CA SER A 118 2.42 21.95 10.88
C SER A 118 3.43 23.09 10.94
N THR A 119 3.98 23.36 12.13
CA THR A 119 5.00 24.38 12.38
C THR A 119 6.41 23.82 12.55
N THR A 120 6.61 22.51 12.33
CA THR A 120 7.91 21.85 12.51
C THR A 120 8.96 22.45 11.55
N PRO A 121 10.11 22.94 12.04
CA PRO A 121 11.16 23.46 11.18
C PRO A 121 11.82 22.33 10.38
N ARG A 122 12.39 22.66 9.21
CA ARG A 122 12.93 21.68 8.26
C ARG A 122 13.92 20.70 8.88
N TRP A 123 14.84 21.17 9.73
CA TRP A 123 15.84 20.31 10.38
C TRP A 123 15.19 19.27 11.30
N ALA A 124 14.14 19.65 12.04
CA ALA A 124 13.41 18.76 12.94
C ALA A 124 12.56 17.78 12.14
N PHE A 125 11.96 18.22 11.04
CA PHE A 125 11.26 17.34 10.10
C PHE A 125 12.19 16.26 9.54
N VAL A 126 13.38 16.65 9.06
CA VAL A 126 14.40 15.73 8.54
C VAL A 126 14.83 14.73 9.61
N SER A 127 15.15 15.18 10.82
CA SER A 127 15.52 14.29 11.93
C SER A 127 14.40 13.33 12.31
N ASN A 128 13.16 13.82 12.42
CA ASN A 128 12.01 12.99 12.71
C ASN A 128 11.78 11.91 11.64
N MET A 129 11.78 12.29 10.36
CA MET A 129 11.56 11.35 9.25
C MET A 129 12.70 10.32 9.12
N ALA A 130 13.94 10.76 9.30
CA ALA A 130 15.11 9.88 9.31
C ALA A 130 15.02 8.84 10.44
N GLY A 131 14.69 9.28 11.66
CA GLY A 131 14.54 8.35 12.79
C GLY A 131 13.37 7.41 12.62
N ILE A 132 12.19 7.89 12.20
CA ILE A 132 11.03 7.01 11.93
C ILE A 132 11.41 5.96 10.88
N TYR A 133 12.00 6.37 9.76
CA TYR A 133 12.40 5.43 8.72
C TYR A 133 13.45 4.42 9.19
N SER A 134 14.49 4.88 9.91
CA SER A 134 15.53 3.99 10.44
C SER A 134 14.95 2.88 11.32
N HIS A 135 14.00 3.22 12.21
CA HIS A 135 13.33 2.21 13.06
C HIS A 135 12.44 1.29 12.23
N LEU A 136 11.62 1.82 11.31
CA LEU A 136 10.79 1.00 10.40
C LEU A 136 11.62 0.04 9.56
N ASN A 137 12.72 0.52 8.99
CA ASN A 137 13.60 -0.24 8.10
C ASN A 137 14.37 -1.34 8.84
N PHE A 138 14.75 -1.10 10.10
CA PHE A 138 15.39 -2.11 10.94
C PHE A 138 14.40 -3.14 11.49
N ALA A 139 13.22 -2.69 11.95
CA ALA A 139 12.14 -3.57 12.36
C ALA A 139 11.76 -4.53 11.22
N HIS A 140 11.73 -4.00 9.99
CA HIS A 140 11.47 -4.74 8.77
C HIS A 140 10.23 -5.67 8.93
N PRO A 141 9.08 -5.11 9.31
CA PRO A 141 8.01 -5.85 9.96
C PRO A 141 7.29 -6.89 9.09
N PHE A 142 7.38 -6.81 7.76
CA PHE A 142 6.68 -7.68 6.82
C PHE A 142 7.64 -8.61 6.08
N ARG A 143 7.11 -9.64 5.41
CA ARG A 143 7.94 -10.56 4.61
C ARG A 143 8.51 -9.93 3.34
N GLU A 144 7.72 -9.11 2.66
CA GLU A 144 8.11 -8.30 1.49
C GLU A 144 7.29 -7.00 1.50
N GLY A 145 7.70 -5.96 0.78
CA GLY A 145 6.95 -4.70 0.69
C GLY A 145 7.28 -3.65 1.75
N ASN A 146 8.23 -3.93 2.64
CA ASN A 146 8.64 -3.04 3.75
C ASN A 146 9.00 -1.63 3.28
N GLY A 147 9.78 -1.53 2.19
CA GLY A 147 10.19 -0.24 1.64
C GLY A 147 9.00 0.58 1.12
N ALA A 148 8.06 -0.06 0.43
CA ALA A 148 6.88 0.62 -0.11
C ALA A 148 5.94 1.09 1.00
N ALA A 149 5.61 0.19 1.95
CA ALA A 149 4.76 0.53 3.09
C ALA A 149 5.37 1.64 3.96
N GLY A 150 6.68 1.57 4.24
CA GLY A 150 7.38 2.60 5.01
C GLY A 150 7.40 3.96 4.30
N LYS A 151 7.66 3.99 2.98
CA LYS A 151 7.63 5.24 2.21
C LYS A 151 6.23 5.86 2.17
N ALA A 152 5.19 5.05 1.98
CA ALA A 152 3.81 5.53 2.02
C ALA A 152 3.42 6.08 3.39
N PHE A 153 3.80 5.39 4.48
CA PHE A 153 3.58 5.86 5.85
C PHE A 153 4.23 7.23 6.10
N LEU A 154 5.48 7.41 5.68
CA LEU A 154 6.20 8.68 5.80
C LEU A 154 5.59 9.79 4.93
N ALA A 155 5.16 9.46 3.70
CA ALA A 155 4.50 10.41 2.82
C ALA A 155 3.19 10.92 3.44
N GLN A 156 2.39 10.03 4.02
CA GLN A 156 1.16 10.40 4.72
C GLN A 156 1.41 11.19 5.99
N LEU A 157 2.52 10.94 6.70
CA LEU A 157 2.93 11.76 7.85
C LEU A 157 3.34 13.17 7.40
N ALA A 158 4.04 13.28 6.28
CA ALA A 158 4.46 14.56 5.71
C ALA A 158 3.28 15.47 5.33
N GLU A 159 2.09 14.92 5.10
CA GLU A 159 0.87 15.71 4.85
C GLU A 159 0.44 16.55 6.05
N ARG A 160 0.89 16.25 7.27
CA ARG A 160 0.69 17.11 8.44
C ARG A 160 1.61 18.33 8.47
N THR A 161 2.45 18.51 7.47
CA THR A 161 3.51 19.50 7.43
C THR A 161 3.46 20.32 6.14
N ARG A 162 4.19 21.43 6.11
CA ARG A 162 4.43 22.20 4.89
C ARG A 162 5.40 21.54 3.90
N PHE A 163 5.88 20.32 4.18
CA PHE A 163 6.83 19.61 3.34
C PHE A 163 6.16 18.43 2.63
N ARG A 164 6.83 17.93 1.59
CA ARG A 164 6.59 16.61 0.98
C ARG A 164 7.91 15.88 0.80
N LEU A 165 7.83 14.56 0.65
CA LEU A 165 8.97 13.70 0.38
C LEU A 165 9.00 13.39 -1.11
N ASP A 166 10.05 13.83 -1.78
CA ASP A 166 10.28 13.57 -3.19
C ASP A 166 11.37 12.49 -3.34
N PHE A 167 10.93 11.25 -3.45
CA PHE A 167 11.81 10.08 -3.44
C PHE A 167 12.68 9.97 -4.69
N ASP A 168 12.37 10.69 -5.78
CA ASP A 168 13.16 10.67 -7.02
C ASP A 168 14.43 11.52 -6.91
N ARG A 169 14.56 12.33 -5.84
CA ARG A 169 15.74 13.17 -5.59
C ARG A 169 16.93 12.41 -5.01
N VAL A 170 16.76 11.14 -4.67
CA VAL A 170 17.81 10.29 -4.10
C VAL A 170 17.85 8.99 -4.88
N ASP A 171 19.03 8.63 -5.37
CA ASP A 171 19.17 7.38 -6.10
C ASP A 171 19.12 6.15 -5.17
N LYS A 172 18.89 4.97 -5.76
CA LYS A 172 18.76 3.71 -5.02
C LYS A 172 20.05 3.33 -4.29
N ALA A 173 21.23 3.64 -4.84
CA ALA A 173 22.51 3.26 -4.25
C ALA A 173 22.81 4.10 -3.01
N GLU A 174 22.58 5.41 -3.08
CA GLU A 174 22.69 6.34 -1.95
C GLU A 174 21.74 5.93 -0.82
N TRP A 175 20.46 5.69 -1.15
CA TRP A 175 19.47 5.25 -0.17
C TRP A 175 19.89 3.96 0.54
N ASN A 176 20.37 2.98 -0.24
CA ASN A 176 20.78 1.69 0.29
C ASN A 176 22.04 1.79 1.15
N ALA A 177 23.00 2.62 0.76
CA ALA A 177 24.22 2.85 1.51
C ALA A 177 23.89 3.47 2.88
N ALA A 178 23.11 4.55 2.91
CA ALA A 178 22.66 5.21 4.14
C ALA A 178 21.85 4.25 5.03
N SER A 179 20.90 3.51 4.44
CA SER A 179 20.08 2.52 5.16
C SER A 179 20.90 1.38 5.76
N ASN A 180 22.01 1.00 5.13
CA ASN A 180 22.90 -0.04 5.63
C ASN A 180 23.85 0.50 6.72
N ALA A 181 24.31 1.75 6.59
CA ALA A 181 25.11 2.43 7.61
C ALA A 181 24.31 2.69 8.89
N ALA A 182 23.02 3.05 8.77
CA ALA A 182 22.11 3.23 9.91
C ALA A 182 21.79 1.92 10.66
N ARG A 183 21.95 0.75 10.01
CA ARG A 183 21.57 -0.54 10.60
C ARG A 183 22.54 -0.90 11.74
N PRO A 184 22.03 -1.15 12.95
CA PRO A 184 22.86 -1.56 14.08
C PRO A 184 23.44 -2.95 13.84
N ASP A 185 24.58 -3.22 14.45
CA ASP A 185 25.19 -4.56 14.43
C ASP A 185 24.52 -5.50 15.45
N ASP A 186 23.96 -4.94 16.54
CA ASP A 186 23.18 -5.69 17.53
C ASP A 186 21.71 -5.86 17.09
N PRO A 187 21.24 -7.10 16.84
CA PRO A 187 19.84 -7.37 16.49
C PRO A 187 18.85 -7.06 17.62
N LEU A 188 19.33 -6.81 18.84
CA LEU A 188 18.53 -6.39 20.00
C LEU A 188 18.44 -4.87 20.17
N ALA A 189 19.09 -4.08 19.32
CA ALA A 189 19.02 -2.61 19.41
C ALA A 189 17.56 -2.09 19.34
N VAL A 190 17.23 -1.13 20.21
CA VAL A 190 15.94 -0.43 20.22
C VAL A 190 16.06 0.96 19.64
N ILE A 191 17.17 1.64 19.94
CA ILE A 191 17.48 2.97 19.41
C ILE A 191 18.33 2.80 18.17
N ILE A 192 17.80 3.24 17.04
CA ILE A 192 18.47 3.14 15.75
C ILE A 192 19.06 4.49 15.37
N SER A 193 20.31 4.50 14.92
CA SER A 193 20.95 5.73 14.44
C SER A 193 20.18 6.30 13.24
N GLU A 194 19.80 7.56 13.36
CA GLU A 194 19.15 8.32 12.30
C GLU A 194 20.12 9.22 11.52
N ARG A 195 21.33 9.43 12.06
CA ARG A 195 22.32 10.36 11.54
C ARG A 195 22.70 10.04 10.09
N GLU A 196 22.88 8.76 9.79
CA GLU A 196 23.28 8.30 8.45
C GLU A 196 22.18 8.56 7.39
N MET A 197 20.94 8.78 7.83
CA MET A 197 19.79 9.06 6.96
C MET A 197 19.53 10.56 6.79
N TYR A 198 20.24 11.45 7.50
CA TYR A 198 19.97 12.89 7.43
C TYR A 198 20.21 13.49 6.05
N ASP A 199 21.26 13.11 5.35
CA ASP A 199 21.54 13.65 4.01
C ASP A 199 20.47 13.20 3.00
N VAL A 200 20.07 11.93 3.08
CA VAL A 200 18.98 11.35 2.28
C VAL A 200 17.67 12.11 2.55
N PHE A 201 17.27 12.24 3.81
CA PHE A 201 16.04 12.95 4.18
C PHE A 201 16.12 14.45 3.91
N GLY A 202 17.31 15.05 4.01
CA GLY A 202 17.59 16.43 3.64
C GLY A 202 17.38 16.68 2.15
N LYS A 203 17.81 15.76 1.28
CA LYS A 203 17.67 15.86 -0.19
C LYS A 203 16.23 15.67 -0.66
N LEU A 204 15.54 14.65 -0.14
CA LEU A 204 14.15 14.34 -0.54
C LEU A 204 13.13 15.33 0.01
N THR A 205 13.42 16.00 1.13
CA THR A 205 12.48 16.96 1.72
C THR A 205 12.38 18.17 0.81
N VAL A 206 11.20 18.46 0.31
CA VAL A 206 10.94 19.68 -0.46
C VAL A 206 9.74 20.39 0.13
N ASP A 207 9.68 21.71 -0.02
CA ASP A 207 8.49 22.45 0.36
C ASP A 207 7.30 21.95 -0.47
N ARG A 208 6.17 21.80 0.20
CA ARG A 208 4.89 21.55 -0.45
C ARG A 208 4.52 22.87 -1.09
N GLU A 209 4.61 22.95 -2.41
CA GLU A 209 4.06 24.08 -3.15
C GLU A 209 2.63 24.32 -2.63
N PRO A 210 2.24 25.58 -2.34
CA PRO A 210 0.84 25.86 -2.09
C PRO A 210 0.09 25.27 -3.28
N ALA A 211 -0.98 24.51 -3.01
CA ALA A 211 -1.84 24.04 -4.09
C ALA A 211 -2.09 25.25 -4.98
N ALA A 212 -1.56 25.23 -6.21
CA ALA A 212 -1.84 26.29 -7.16
C ALA A 212 -3.35 26.43 -7.12
N ALA A 213 -3.85 27.63 -6.78
CA ALA A 213 -5.28 27.88 -6.72
C ALA A 213 -5.86 27.22 -7.96
N ALA A 214 -6.75 26.23 -7.77
CA ALA A 214 -7.21 25.36 -8.84
C ALA A 214 -7.49 26.25 -10.04
N ASP A 215 -6.74 26.04 -11.12
CA ASP A 215 -6.86 26.87 -12.31
C ASP A 215 -8.36 26.93 -12.64
N PRO A 216 -9.00 28.11 -12.54
CA PRO A 216 -10.44 28.21 -12.74
C PRO A 216 -10.83 27.68 -14.11
N ASP A 217 -9.92 27.76 -15.08
CA ASP A 217 -10.11 27.23 -16.42
C ASP A 217 -10.01 25.70 -16.45
N LEU A 218 -9.13 25.07 -15.68
CA LEU A 218 -9.09 23.61 -15.55
C LEU A 218 -10.32 23.07 -14.80
N ALA A 219 -10.76 23.76 -13.74
CA ALA A 219 -12.01 23.42 -13.04
C ALA A 219 -13.23 23.58 -13.96
N ASN A 220 -13.25 24.60 -14.81
CA ASN A 220 -14.28 24.79 -15.84
C ASN A 220 -14.21 23.71 -16.93
N VAL A 221 -13.02 23.30 -17.39
CA VAL A 221 -12.86 22.22 -18.36
C VAL A 221 -13.38 20.89 -17.81
N ILE A 222 -13.06 20.55 -16.57
CA ILE A 222 -13.58 19.34 -15.91
C ILE A 222 -15.11 19.39 -15.77
N ARG A 223 -15.66 20.56 -15.39
CA ARG A 223 -17.12 20.79 -15.29
C ARG A 223 -17.82 20.73 -16.66
N LEU A 224 -17.19 21.22 -17.71
CA LEU A 224 -17.69 21.16 -19.09
C LEU A 224 -17.64 19.73 -19.64
N GLN A 225 -16.60 18.97 -19.31
CA GLN A 225 -16.50 17.55 -19.69
C GLN A 225 -17.53 16.67 -18.96
N THR A 226 -17.90 17.00 -17.72
CA THR A 226 -18.97 16.27 -17.00
C THR A 226 -20.37 16.68 -17.43
N THR A 227 -20.59 17.94 -17.83
CA THR A 227 -21.89 18.40 -18.37
C THR A 227 -22.15 17.92 -19.80
N ALA A 228 -21.10 17.63 -20.59
CA ALA A 228 -21.22 17.03 -21.92
C ALA A 228 -21.82 15.60 -21.92
N TYR A 229 -21.97 14.96 -20.75
CA TYR A 229 -22.62 13.64 -20.60
C TYR A 229 -24.09 13.71 -20.16
N THR A 230 -24.67 14.90 -20.09
CA THR A 230 -26.08 15.07 -19.74
C THR A 230 -26.88 15.36 -21.00
N ARG A 231 -28.01 14.65 -21.19
CA ARG A 231 -28.95 14.95 -22.26
C ARG A 231 -29.49 16.39 -22.12
N PRO A 232 -30.05 16.99 -23.19
CA PRO A 232 -30.66 18.33 -23.12
C PRO A 232 -31.74 18.50 -22.05
N ASP A 233 -32.26 17.39 -21.50
CA ASP A 233 -33.29 17.34 -20.45
C ASP A 233 -32.73 17.20 -19.01
N GLY A 234 -31.41 17.17 -18.82
CA GLY A 234 -30.80 17.08 -17.49
C GLY A 234 -30.65 15.65 -16.93
N SER A 235 -30.98 14.61 -17.70
CA SER A 235 -30.91 13.22 -17.21
C SER A 235 -29.53 12.57 -17.50
N PRO A 236 -28.96 11.78 -16.55
CA PRO A 236 -27.72 11.05 -16.79
C PRO A 236 -27.91 9.89 -17.80
N LEU A 237 -26.91 9.67 -18.65
CA LEU A 237 -26.88 8.53 -19.58
C LEU A 237 -26.52 7.23 -18.83
N THR A 238 -27.50 6.53 -18.26
CA THR A 238 -27.29 5.16 -17.75
C THR A 238 -27.31 4.15 -18.90
N GLY A 239 -26.12 3.67 -19.29
CA GLY A 239 -25.96 2.45 -20.07
C GLY A 239 -26.04 1.22 -19.17
N THR A 240 -27.25 0.82 -18.76
CA THR A 240 -27.49 -0.51 -18.20
C THR A 240 -27.98 -1.43 -19.31
N VAL A 241 -27.12 -2.34 -19.73
CA VAL A 241 -27.51 -3.57 -20.42
C VAL A 241 -28.37 -4.38 -19.43
N GLN A 242 -29.66 -4.51 -19.71
CA GLN A 242 -30.49 -5.56 -19.11
C GLN A 242 -30.70 -6.69 -20.13
N PRO A 243 -30.74 -7.95 -19.68
CA PRO A 243 -30.84 -9.11 -20.57
C PRO A 243 -32.24 -9.19 -21.20
N ASP A 244 -32.26 -9.67 -22.44
CA ASP A 244 -33.43 -9.91 -23.29
C ASP A 244 -34.62 -10.51 -22.53
N ALA A 245 -35.75 -9.83 -22.63
CA ALA A 245 -37.07 -10.43 -22.47
C ALA A 245 -37.99 -9.93 -23.59
N THR A 246 -38.27 -10.86 -24.50
CA THR A 246 -39.56 -11.00 -25.21
C THR A 246 -39.75 -10.17 -26.47
N THR A 247 -39.35 -10.76 -27.60
CA THR A 247 -39.97 -10.54 -28.90
C THR A 247 -41.43 -11.00 -28.86
N ALA A 248 -42.34 -10.07 -29.16
CA ALA A 248 -43.74 -10.37 -29.42
C ALA A 248 -44.04 -10.26 -30.92
N ARG A 249 -44.65 -11.35 -31.45
CA ARG A 249 -45.69 -11.46 -32.50
C ARG A 249 -45.36 -12.49 -33.61
N PRO A 250 -46.38 -13.06 -34.30
CA PRO A 250 -47.81 -12.69 -34.31
C PRO A 250 -48.81 -13.82 -34.03
N ALA A 251 -50.05 -13.39 -33.82
CA ALA A 251 -51.25 -14.23 -33.71
C ALA A 251 -51.55 -15.00 -35.00
N GLN A 252 -51.91 -16.29 -34.86
CA GLN A 252 -52.79 -17.00 -35.78
C GLN A 252 -53.71 -17.97 -35.01
N GLN A 253 -55.01 -17.76 -35.24
CA GLN A 253 -56.18 -18.66 -35.36
C GLN A 253 -56.18 -20.05 -34.67
N GLY A 254 -57.33 -20.37 -34.05
CA GLY A 254 -57.65 -21.62 -33.33
C GLY A 254 -57.70 -22.90 -34.18
N PRO A 255 -58.29 -24.03 -33.71
CA PRO A 255 -59.59 -24.09 -33.03
C PRO A 255 -59.64 -24.99 -31.77
N ALA A 256 -60.85 -25.07 -31.21
CA ALA A 256 -61.30 -25.83 -30.06
C ALA A 256 -61.15 -27.35 -30.16
N SER A 257 -60.97 -27.99 -29.01
CA SER A 257 -61.70 -29.20 -28.54
C SER A 257 -61.02 -29.72 -27.25
N ASP A 258 -61.64 -29.65 -26.08
CA ASP A 258 -62.63 -30.58 -25.51
C ASP A 258 -61.99 -31.79 -24.78
N VAL A 259 -62.53 -32.09 -23.60
CA VAL A 259 -62.44 -33.35 -22.82
C VAL A 259 -61.12 -33.62 -22.07
N ASN A 260 -61.03 -34.19 -20.85
CA ASN A 260 -61.85 -34.32 -19.64
C ASN A 260 -60.96 -35.12 -18.65
N SER A 261 -61.25 -34.96 -17.35
CA SER A 261 -61.10 -35.94 -16.28
C SER A 261 -59.73 -36.54 -15.93
N GLU A 262 -59.28 -36.14 -14.74
CA GLU A 262 -58.66 -37.00 -13.74
C GLU A 262 -59.46 -38.30 -13.49
N ARG A 263 -58.72 -39.40 -13.31
CA ARG A 263 -58.92 -40.57 -12.43
C ARG A 263 -57.67 -41.42 -12.68
N GLY A 264 -56.77 -41.65 -11.73
CA GLY A 264 -57.02 -42.25 -10.43
C GLY A 264 -56.37 -43.63 -10.45
N SER A 265 -55.24 -43.77 -9.73
CA SER A 265 -54.72 -44.96 -9.04
C SER A 265 -53.31 -44.67 -8.55
#